data_AF-A0A7V9KBD4-F1
#
_entry.id   AF-A0A7V9KBD4-F1
#
_cell.length_a   1.000
_cell.length_b   1.000
_cell.length_c   1.000
_cell.angle_alpha   90.00
_cell.angle_beta   90.00
_cell.angle_gamma   90.00
#
_symmetry.space_group_name_H-M   'P 1'
#
loop_
_entity.id
_entity.type
_entity.pdbx_description
1 polymer ?
#
loop_
_entity_poly.entity_id
_entity_poly.type
_entity_poly.pdbx_seq_one_letter_code
_entity_poly.pdbx_strand_id
1 'polypeptide(L)'
;MRRCALLLARLYARGWTHVTGLDFIIAGAVALLALYGWVRGFLTGALSLAGFALGAFVGTRLGPLVLPEGTRSPYAPLFGLVGALAAGALLAGGLEGIGVRLRRRLRAPGLAAIDGVLGALLTAALGLGLAWILGAVALQTPGARDLRRDIQRSVILRELNAALPPTGRLLNSFARFDPFPRVDGPRVRLAPPRAAIARDRDVRAAAPSVVRVLGSACGLGVAGSGWVAADGLVVTNAHVVAGQDDTRVFPEGVSSGLAATAVAYDPRNDVAVLRVPGLRAPALQMTDRFRRGASAGILGFPRNGPYDVRAARVGGTTTVLSQDAYGRGPVRRRIVALRGTVRPGNSGGPLV
;
A
#
# COMPACT_ATOMS: atom_id res chain seq x y z
N MET A 1 4.56 -4.22 -49.02
CA MET A 1 4.72 -5.48 -48.25
C MET A 1 5.97 -5.54 -47.35
N ARG A 2 7.16 -5.07 -47.77
CA ARG A 2 8.38 -5.11 -46.92
C ARG A 2 8.35 -4.24 -45.63
N ARG A 3 7.53 -3.18 -45.58
CA ARG A 3 7.41 -2.32 -44.38
C ARG A 3 6.53 -2.91 -43.25
N CYS A 4 5.55 -3.77 -43.55
CA CYS A 4 4.78 -4.48 -42.53
C CYS A 4 5.59 -5.61 -41.86
N ALA A 5 6.40 -6.33 -42.63
CA ALA A 5 7.25 -7.39 -42.10
C ALA A 5 8.33 -6.84 -41.15
N LEU A 6 8.86 -5.63 -41.41
CA LEU A 6 9.83 -4.95 -40.54
C LEU A 6 9.22 -4.38 -39.25
N LEU A 7 7.93 -4.03 -39.25
CA LEU A 7 7.21 -3.56 -38.05
C LEU A 7 6.83 -4.74 -37.14
N LEU A 8 6.37 -5.84 -37.72
CA LEU A 8 6.13 -7.09 -36.99
C LEU A 8 7.43 -7.69 -36.47
N ALA A 9 8.52 -7.69 -37.25
CA ALA A 9 9.83 -8.15 -36.78
C ALA A 9 10.44 -7.25 -35.69
N ARG A 10 10.19 -5.92 -35.71
CA ARG A 10 10.61 -5.00 -34.63
C ARG A 10 9.77 -5.11 -33.36
N LEU A 11 8.50 -5.49 -33.47
CA LEU A 11 7.66 -5.85 -32.31
C LEU A 11 8.04 -7.22 -31.74
N TYR A 12 8.40 -8.18 -32.60
CA TYR A 12 8.86 -9.51 -32.19
C TYR A 12 10.27 -9.47 -31.56
N ALA A 13 11.18 -8.64 -32.10
CA ALA A 13 12.56 -8.53 -31.62
C ALA A 13 12.73 -7.65 -30.36
N ARG A 14 11.72 -6.88 -29.94
CA ARG A 14 11.78 -6.05 -28.70
C ARG A 14 11.28 -6.75 -27.44
N GLY A 15 10.56 -7.87 -27.56
CA GLY A 15 9.94 -8.53 -26.40
C GLY A 15 10.75 -9.65 -25.75
N TRP A 16 11.73 -10.22 -26.47
CA TRP A 16 12.34 -11.51 -26.09
C TRP A 16 13.75 -11.41 -25.48
N THR A 17 14.37 -10.23 -25.42
CA THR A 17 15.72 -10.08 -24.86
C THR A 17 15.75 -9.92 -23.34
N HIS A 18 14.59 -9.92 -22.66
CA HIS A 18 14.49 -9.74 -21.21
C HIS A 18 13.43 -10.63 -20.54
N VAL A 19 13.29 -11.89 -20.97
CA VAL A 19 12.49 -12.87 -20.23
C VAL A 19 13.29 -13.33 -19.01
N THR A 20 12.73 -13.15 -17.83
CA THR A 20 13.40 -13.49 -16.56
C THR A 20 13.20 -14.97 -16.21
N GLY A 21 14.04 -15.52 -15.31
CA GLY A 21 13.81 -16.85 -14.75
C GLY A 21 12.44 -16.98 -14.07
N LEU A 22 11.94 -15.87 -13.50
CA LEU A 22 10.61 -15.79 -12.91
C LEU A 22 9.48 -15.94 -13.96
N ASP A 23 9.65 -15.40 -15.16
CA ASP A 23 8.67 -15.58 -16.24
C ASP A 23 8.56 -17.06 -16.65
N PHE A 24 9.67 -17.80 -16.69
CA PHE A 24 9.64 -19.24 -16.96
C PHE A 24 8.97 -20.03 -15.83
N ILE A 25 9.21 -19.66 -14.57
CA ILE A 25 8.54 -20.28 -13.42
C ILE A 25 7.03 -20.04 -13.48
N ILE A 26 6.59 -18.80 -13.74
CA ILE A 26 5.17 -18.46 -13.86
C ILE A 26 4.55 -19.19 -15.06
N ALA A 27 5.18 -19.16 -16.23
CA ALA A 27 4.70 -19.84 -17.42
C ALA A 27 4.58 -21.36 -17.19
N GLY A 28 5.58 -21.98 -16.57
CA GLY A 28 5.57 -23.41 -16.23
C GLY A 28 4.45 -23.75 -15.23
N ALA A 29 4.30 -22.96 -14.16
CA ALA A 29 3.24 -23.16 -13.18
C ALA A 29 1.84 -23.00 -13.80
N VAL A 30 1.65 -21.97 -14.64
CA VAL A 30 0.40 -21.74 -15.36
C VAL A 30 0.11 -22.86 -16.36
N ALA A 31 1.12 -23.39 -17.06
CA ALA A 31 0.95 -24.52 -17.97
C ALA A 31 0.55 -25.80 -17.22
N LEU A 32 1.15 -26.08 -16.07
CA LEU A 32 0.78 -27.21 -15.21
C LEU A 32 -0.66 -27.07 -14.69
N LEU A 33 -1.04 -25.87 -14.23
CA LEU A 33 -2.39 -25.58 -13.80
C LEU A 33 -3.40 -25.69 -14.95
N ALA A 34 -3.04 -25.24 -16.15
CA ALA A 34 -3.86 -25.38 -17.34
C ALA A 34 -4.07 -26.86 -17.71
N LEU A 35 -3.02 -27.68 -17.67
CA LEU A 35 -3.11 -29.12 -17.90
C LEU A 35 -3.99 -29.79 -16.84
N TYR A 36 -3.84 -29.40 -15.57
CA TYR A 36 -4.70 -29.87 -14.50
C TYR A 36 -6.17 -29.48 -14.71
N GLY A 37 -6.42 -28.25 -15.16
CA GLY A 37 -7.75 -27.74 -15.51
C GLY A 37 -8.37 -28.49 -16.69
N TRP A 38 -7.57 -28.82 -17.70
CA TRP A 38 -7.98 -29.66 -18.83
C TRP A 38 -8.46 -31.03 -18.37
N VAL A 39 -7.66 -31.69 -17.51
CA VAL A 39 -7.97 -33.03 -17.00
C VAL A 39 -9.19 -32.99 -16.08
N ARG A 40 -9.35 -31.98 -15.21
CA ARG A 40 -10.49 -31.86 -14.29
C ARG A 40 -11.79 -31.38 -14.94
N GLY A 41 -11.70 -30.55 -15.97
CA GLY A 41 -12.83 -29.92 -16.63
C GLY A 41 -13.31 -28.64 -15.94
N PHE A 42 -13.89 -27.74 -16.73
CA PHE A 42 -14.45 -26.48 -16.29
C PHE A 42 -15.55 -26.65 -15.25
N LEU A 43 -16.48 -27.58 -15.48
CA LEU A 43 -17.64 -27.75 -14.62
C LEU A 43 -17.24 -28.10 -13.18
N THR A 44 -16.30 -29.03 -13.04
CA THR A 44 -15.70 -29.42 -11.76
C THR A 44 -14.96 -28.25 -11.11
N GLY A 45 -14.15 -27.52 -11.90
CA GLY A 45 -13.38 -26.38 -11.42
C GLY A 45 -14.25 -25.20 -10.96
N ALA A 46 -15.28 -24.85 -11.72
CA ALA A 46 -16.20 -23.76 -11.43
C ALA A 46 -17.03 -24.04 -10.17
N LEU A 47 -17.53 -25.27 -10.01
CA LEU A 47 -18.26 -25.67 -8.80
C LEU A 47 -17.37 -25.67 -7.56
N SER A 48 -16.14 -26.16 -7.67
CA SER A 48 -15.15 -26.12 -6.59
C SER A 48 -14.81 -24.68 -6.20
N LEU A 49 -14.59 -23.79 -7.18
CA LEU A 49 -14.34 -22.36 -6.94
C LEU A 49 -15.53 -21.65 -6.28
N ALA A 50 -16.75 -21.91 -6.75
CA ALA A 50 -17.97 -21.36 -6.16
C ALA A 50 -18.17 -21.85 -4.72
N GLY A 51 -17.92 -23.14 -4.48
CA GLY A 51 -17.96 -23.74 -3.16
C GLY A 51 -16.95 -23.13 -2.20
N PHE A 52 -15.72 -22.93 -2.68
CA PHE A 52 -14.69 -22.26 -1.91
C PHE A 52 -15.09 -20.82 -1.57
N ALA A 53 -15.59 -20.05 -2.54
CA ALA A 53 -16.00 -18.67 -2.32
C ALA A 53 -17.15 -18.54 -1.31
N LEU A 54 -18.17 -19.39 -1.44
CA LEU A 54 -19.30 -19.42 -0.51
C LEU A 54 -18.84 -19.85 0.89
N GLY A 55 -18.01 -20.88 0.97
CA GLY A 55 -17.49 -21.40 2.23
C GLY A 55 -16.55 -20.40 2.91
N ALA A 56 -15.72 -19.70 2.15
CA ALA A 56 -14.89 -18.63 2.65
C ALA A 56 -15.73 -17.50 3.23
N PHE A 57 -16.77 -17.05 2.51
CA PHE A 57 -17.69 -16.03 3.01
C PHE A 57 -18.34 -16.43 4.33
N VAL A 58 -18.92 -17.63 4.39
CA VAL A 58 -19.54 -18.16 5.63
C VAL A 58 -18.51 -18.31 6.74
N GLY A 59 -17.35 -18.87 6.42
CA GLY A 59 -16.26 -19.13 7.35
C GLY A 59 -15.68 -17.86 7.99
N THR A 60 -15.53 -16.76 7.25
CA THR A 60 -15.11 -15.46 7.82
C THR A 60 -16.08 -14.93 8.87
N ARG A 61 -17.37 -15.29 8.78
CA ARG A 61 -18.41 -14.85 9.72
C ARG A 61 -18.52 -15.76 10.93
N LEU A 62 -18.32 -17.06 10.73
CA LEU A 62 -18.39 -18.05 11.81
C LEU A 62 -17.09 -18.10 12.64
N GLY A 63 -15.92 -17.94 12.01
CA GLY A 63 -14.63 -18.05 12.67
C GLY A 63 -14.49 -17.21 13.94
N PRO A 64 -14.78 -15.89 13.90
CA PRO A 64 -14.69 -15.03 15.07
C PRO A 64 -15.68 -15.39 16.19
N LEU A 65 -16.79 -16.10 15.90
CA LEU A 65 -17.79 -16.47 16.92
C LEU A 65 -17.28 -17.51 17.92
N VAL A 66 -16.20 -18.23 17.56
CA VAL A 66 -15.55 -19.19 18.46
C VAL A 66 -14.76 -18.47 19.57
N LEU A 67 -14.48 -17.18 19.40
CA LEU A 67 -13.74 -16.37 20.37
C LEU A 67 -14.68 -15.81 21.45
N PRO A 68 -14.25 -15.75 22.73
CA PRO A 68 -15.07 -15.21 23.82
C PRO A 68 -15.54 -13.76 23.62
N GLU A 69 -14.75 -12.95 22.91
CA GLU A 69 -15.05 -11.55 22.59
C GLU A 69 -15.57 -11.36 21.15
N GLY A 70 -15.81 -12.46 20.43
CA GLY A 70 -16.31 -12.45 19.07
C GLY A 70 -15.44 -11.64 18.10
N THR A 71 -16.08 -10.77 17.33
CA THR A 71 -15.45 -9.86 16.36
C THR A 71 -14.63 -8.72 16.99
N ARG A 72 -14.70 -8.53 18.32
CA ARG A 72 -13.91 -7.50 19.02
C ARG A 72 -12.56 -8.02 19.49
N SER A 73 -12.35 -9.33 19.46
CA SER A 73 -11.10 -9.95 19.86
C SER A 73 -9.95 -9.52 18.94
N PRO A 74 -8.73 -9.29 19.47
CA PRO A 74 -7.54 -9.05 18.66
C PRO A 74 -7.23 -10.21 17.69
N TYR A 75 -7.70 -11.43 17.99
CA TYR A 75 -7.51 -12.62 17.15
C TYR A 75 -8.63 -12.84 16.12
N ALA A 76 -9.67 -11.99 16.10
CA ALA A 76 -10.80 -12.13 15.19
C ALA A 76 -10.41 -12.25 13.70
N PRO A 77 -9.43 -11.48 13.16
CA PRO A 77 -9.00 -11.63 11.77
C PRO A 77 -8.36 -12.99 11.48
N LEU A 78 -7.57 -13.52 12.42
CA LEU A 78 -6.90 -14.82 12.27
C LEU A 78 -7.94 -15.95 12.25
N PHE A 79 -8.86 -15.95 13.20
CA PHE A 79 -9.93 -16.95 13.25
C PHE A 79 -10.91 -16.82 12.08
N GLY A 80 -11.15 -15.60 11.59
CA GLY A 80 -11.89 -15.38 10.35
C GLY A 80 -11.20 -15.99 9.13
N LEU A 81 -9.87 -15.86 9.01
CA LEU A 81 -9.09 -16.48 7.93
C LEU A 81 -9.12 -18.01 8.03
N VAL A 82 -8.85 -18.57 9.22
CA VAL A 82 -8.90 -20.02 9.45
C VAL A 82 -10.29 -20.58 9.13
N GLY A 83 -11.33 -19.91 9.61
CA GLY A 83 -12.72 -20.28 9.32
C GLY A 83 -13.01 -20.23 7.81
N ALA A 84 -12.54 -19.19 7.11
CA ALA A 84 -12.70 -19.06 5.67
C ALA A 84 -12.03 -20.20 4.90
N LEU A 85 -10.80 -20.55 5.25
CA LEU A 85 -10.05 -21.63 4.62
C LEU A 85 -10.70 -23.00 4.88
N ALA A 86 -11.09 -23.29 6.12
CA ALA A 86 -11.69 -24.56 6.49
C ALA A 86 -13.07 -24.76 5.84
N ALA A 87 -13.98 -23.80 6.02
CA ALA A 87 -15.33 -23.87 5.44
C ALA A 87 -15.28 -23.80 3.90
N GLY A 88 -14.37 -23.00 3.35
CA GLY A 88 -14.09 -22.94 1.92
C GLY A 88 -13.67 -24.30 1.35
N ALA A 89 -12.66 -24.94 1.94
CA ALA A 89 -12.18 -26.24 1.50
C ALA A 89 -13.26 -27.34 1.59
N LEU A 90 -14.05 -27.34 2.67
CA LEU A 90 -15.15 -28.30 2.86
C LEU A 90 -16.23 -28.17 1.78
N LEU A 91 -16.73 -26.95 1.54
CA LEU A 91 -17.75 -26.73 0.51
C LEU A 91 -17.20 -26.93 -0.90
N ALA A 92 -15.96 -26.52 -1.16
CA ALA A 92 -15.28 -26.79 -2.43
C ALA A 92 -15.24 -28.28 -2.73
N GLY A 93 -14.80 -29.11 -1.78
CA GLY A 93 -14.75 -30.57 -1.93
C GLY A 93 -16.13 -31.20 -2.17
N GLY A 94 -17.16 -30.73 -1.45
CA GLY A 94 -18.53 -31.19 -1.63
C GLY A 94 -19.08 -30.89 -3.04
N LEU A 95 -18.92 -29.65 -3.51
CA LEU A 95 -19.37 -29.21 -4.84
C LEU A 95 -18.53 -29.80 -5.96
N GLU A 96 -17.23 -30.02 -5.72
CA GLU A 96 -16.36 -30.74 -6.64
C GLU A 96 -16.86 -32.16 -6.89
N GLY A 97 -17.28 -32.89 -5.84
CA GLY A 97 -17.88 -34.21 -5.97
C GLY A 97 -19.16 -34.22 -6.82
N ILE A 98 -19.97 -33.16 -6.73
CA ILE A 98 -21.13 -32.96 -7.61
C ILE A 98 -20.68 -32.71 -9.05
N GLY A 99 -19.67 -31.88 -9.26
CA GLY A 99 -19.10 -31.57 -10.57
C GLY A 99 -18.57 -32.80 -11.29
N VAL A 100 -17.82 -33.67 -10.59
CA VAL A 100 -17.34 -34.94 -11.15
C VAL A 100 -18.50 -35.85 -11.57
N ARG A 101 -19.55 -35.95 -10.75
CA ARG A 101 -20.75 -36.75 -11.10
C ARG A 101 -21.48 -36.18 -12.31
N LEU A 102 -21.60 -34.86 -12.41
CA LEU A 102 -22.26 -34.19 -13.53
C LEU A 102 -21.45 -34.33 -14.82
N ARG A 103 -20.12 -34.22 -14.73
CA ARG A 103 -19.20 -34.43 -15.86
C ARG A 103 -19.26 -35.85 -16.42
N ARG A 104 -19.48 -36.87 -15.58
CA ARG A 104 -19.70 -38.26 -16.05
C ARG A 104 -20.95 -38.41 -16.93
N ARG A 105 -21.90 -37.47 -16.90
CA ARG A 105 -23.07 -37.44 -17.80
C ARG A 105 -22.75 -36.83 -19.16
N LEU A 106 -21.68 -36.04 -19.28
CA LEU A 106 -21.20 -35.48 -20.53
C LEU A 106 -20.36 -36.53 -21.26
N ARG A 107 -21.03 -37.47 -21.95
CA ARG A 107 -20.38 -38.58 -22.69
C ARG A 107 -19.96 -38.20 -24.11
N ALA A 108 -20.47 -37.10 -24.66
CA ALA A 108 -20.15 -36.67 -26.01
C ALA A 108 -18.70 -36.14 -26.08
N PRO A 109 -17.83 -36.69 -26.96
CA PRO A 109 -16.41 -36.33 -27.00
C PRO A 109 -16.16 -34.85 -27.30
N GLY A 110 -17.03 -34.21 -28.10
CA GLY A 110 -16.95 -32.76 -28.36
C GLY A 110 -17.22 -31.89 -27.13
N LEU A 111 -18.23 -32.25 -26.31
CA LEU A 111 -18.56 -31.50 -25.09
C LEU A 111 -17.49 -31.69 -24.01
N ALA A 112 -16.90 -32.90 -23.92
CA ALA A 112 -15.80 -33.18 -23.02
C ALA A 112 -14.53 -32.38 -23.38
N ALA A 113 -14.24 -32.21 -24.68
CA ALA A 113 -13.13 -31.39 -25.14
C ALA A 113 -13.35 -29.90 -24.80
N ILE A 114 -14.56 -29.38 -25.04
CA ILE A 114 -14.91 -27.98 -24.68
C ILE A 114 -14.78 -27.74 -23.18
N ASP A 115 -15.30 -28.65 -22.35
CA ASP A 115 -15.17 -28.59 -20.89
C ASP A 115 -13.70 -28.63 -20.44
N GLY A 116 -12.86 -29.41 -21.12
CA GLY A 116 -11.41 -29.41 -20.91
C GLY A 116 -10.74 -28.07 -21.25
N VAL A 117 -11.02 -27.51 -22.45
CA VAL A 117 -10.48 -26.20 -22.87
C VAL A 117 -10.85 -25.12 -21.87
N LEU A 118 -12.14 -25.03 -21.52
CA LEU A 118 -12.63 -24.03 -20.56
C LEU A 118 -12.03 -24.25 -19.17
N GLY A 119 -11.80 -25.50 -18.77
CA GLY A 119 -11.15 -25.84 -17.51
C GLY A 119 -9.70 -25.36 -17.46
N ALA A 120 -8.96 -25.56 -18.55
CA ALA A 120 -7.60 -25.08 -18.70
C ALA A 120 -7.52 -23.54 -18.65
N LEU A 121 -8.44 -22.84 -19.31
CA LEU A 121 -8.51 -21.38 -19.29
C LEU A 121 -8.82 -20.86 -17.88
N LEU A 122 -9.77 -21.48 -17.17
CA LEU A 122 -10.13 -21.10 -15.80
C LEU A 122 -8.93 -21.22 -14.85
N THR A 123 -8.24 -22.36 -14.86
CA THR A 123 -7.10 -22.57 -13.95
C THR A 123 -5.87 -21.76 -14.34
N ALA A 124 -5.65 -21.51 -15.64
CA ALA A 124 -4.62 -20.59 -16.10
C ALA A 124 -4.87 -19.16 -15.60
N ALA A 125 -6.11 -18.67 -15.73
CA ALA A 125 -6.50 -17.35 -15.23
C ALA A 125 -6.32 -17.25 -13.70
N LEU A 126 -6.71 -18.28 -12.94
CA LEU A 126 -6.47 -18.34 -11.50
C LEU A 126 -4.98 -18.33 -11.15
N GLY A 127 -4.16 -19.09 -11.88
CA GLY A 127 -2.71 -19.13 -11.70
C GLY A 127 -2.05 -17.78 -11.96
N LEU A 128 -2.42 -17.10 -13.04
CA LEU A 128 -1.95 -15.74 -13.35
C LEU A 128 -2.39 -14.72 -12.28
N GLY A 129 -3.65 -14.81 -11.83
CA GLY A 129 -4.16 -13.96 -10.75
C GLY A 129 -3.40 -14.17 -9.43
N LEU A 130 -3.08 -15.42 -9.09
CA LEU A 130 -2.27 -15.75 -7.91
C LEU A 130 -0.84 -15.23 -8.05
N ALA A 131 -0.22 -15.41 -9.21
CA ALA A 131 1.12 -14.89 -9.49
C ALA A 131 1.15 -13.36 -9.39
N TRP A 132 0.11 -12.68 -9.87
CA TRP A 132 -0.06 -11.23 -9.72
C TRP A 132 -0.19 -10.81 -8.25
N ILE A 133 -1.05 -11.46 -7.45
CA ILE A 133 -1.19 -11.16 -6.01
C ILE A 133 0.13 -11.39 -5.29
N LEU A 134 0.78 -12.54 -5.51
CA LEU A 134 2.07 -12.87 -4.87
C LEU A 134 3.17 -11.91 -5.30
N GLY A 135 3.22 -11.54 -6.57
CA GLY A 135 4.13 -10.52 -7.08
C GLY A 135 3.90 -9.16 -6.40
N ALA A 136 2.64 -8.72 -6.30
CA ALA A 136 2.27 -7.48 -5.63
C ALA A 136 2.63 -7.49 -4.13
N VAL A 137 2.48 -8.63 -3.45
CA VAL A 137 2.87 -8.80 -2.03
C VAL A 137 4.37 -8.89 -1.86
N ALA A 138 5.08 -9.61 -2.73
CA ALA A 138 6.53 -9.75 -2.69
C ALA A 138 7.23 -8.41 -2.95
N LEU A 139 6.68 -7.56 -3.83
CA LEU A 139 7.11 -6.17 -3.98
C LEU A 139 6.96 -5.35 -2.68
N GLN A 140 6.02 -5.72 -1.82
CA GLN A 140 5.76 -5.07 -0.54
C GLN A 140 6.52 -5.70 0.65
N THR A 141 7.15 -6.85 0.46
CA THR A 141 7.82 -7.60 1.56
C THR A 141 9.23 -7.04 1.82
N PRO A 142 9.54 -6.59 3.05
CA PRO A 142 10.89 -6.13 3.42
C PRO A 142 11.93 -7.27 3.35
N GLY A 143 13.13 -6.99 2.83
CA GLY A 143 14.27 -7.93 2.83
C GLY A 143 14.48 -8.75 1.55
N ALA A 144 13.50 -8.85 0.65
CA ALA A 144 13.59 -9.65 -0.58
C ALA A 144 14.12 -8.83 -1.79
N ARG A 145 15.34 -8.29 -1.70
CA ARG A 145 15.92 -7.38 -2.72
C ARG A 145 16.11 -8.03 -4.09
N ASP A 146 16.51 -9.31 -4.12
CA ASP A 146 16.74 -10.05 -5.36
C ASP A 146 15.42 -10.44 -6.03
N LEU A 147 14.46 -10.95 -5.25
CA LEU A 147 13.11 -11.26 -5.73
C LEU A 147 12.39 -10.03 -6.30
N ARG A 148 12.60 -8.84 -5.73
CA ARG A 148 12.04 -7.59 -6.24
C ARG A 148 12.60 -7.19 -7.60
N ARG A 149 13.91 -7.34 -7.80
CA ARG A 149 14.55 -7.10 -9.10
C ARG A 149 14.01 -8.05 -10.15
N ASP A 150 13.79 -9.31 -9.78
CA ASP A 150 13.22 -10.32 -10.69
C ASP A 150 11.76 -10.02 -11.05
N ILE A 151 10.94 -9.59 -10.07
CA ILE A 151 9.55 -9.18 -10.32
C ILE A 151 9.46 -7.94 -11.21
N GLN A 152 10.30 -6.92 -10.99
CA GLN A 152 10.29 -5.70 -11.79
C GLN A 152 10.77 -5.93 -13.23
N ARG A 153 11.64 -6.92 -13.44
CA ARG A 153 12.13 -7.32 -14.76
C ARG A 153 11.17 -8.26 -15.49
N SER A 154 10.32 -9.00 -14.76
CA SER A 154 9.33 -9.93 -15.31
C SER A 154 8.39 -9.23 -16.30
N VAL A 155 8.30 -9.81 -17.50
CA VAL A 155 7.37 -9.34 -18.54
C VAL A 155 5.93 -9.68 -18.14
N ILE A 156 5.69 -10.90 -17.65
CA ILE A 156 4.35 -11.37 -17.31
C ILE A 156 3.74 -10.53 -16.19
N LEU A 157 4.49 -10.30 -15.10
CA LEU A 157 3.98 -9.53 -13.96
C LEU A 157 3.80 -8.05 -14.30
N ARG A 158 4.66 -7.48 -15.15
CA ARG A 158 4.52 -6.09 -15.61
C ARG A 158 3.25 -5.89 -16.44
N GLU A 159 2.97 -6.79 -17.39
CA GLU A 159 1.75 -6.74 -18.20
C GLU A 159 0.49 -6.97 -17.35
N LEU A 160 0.52 -7.95 -16.43
CA LEU A 160 -0.58 -8.19 -15.48
C LEU A 160 -0.85 -6.96 -14.60
N ASN A 161 0.19 -6.29 -14.11
CA ASN A 161 0.06 -5.08 -13.30
C ASN A 161 -0.43 -3.86 -14.10
N ALA A 162 -0.14 -3.79 -15.41
CA ALA A 162 -0.68 -2.76 -16.29
C ALA A 162 -2.17 -2.98 -16.59
N ALA A 163 -2.59 -4.23 -16.80
CA ALA A 163 -3.98 -4.59 -17.06
C ALA A 163 -4.86 -4.54 -15.80
N LEU A 164 -4.30 -4.93 -14.65
CA LEU A 164 -4.96 -4.97 -13.34
C LEU A 164 -4.12 -4.16 -12.34
N PRO A 165 -4.18 -2.82 -12.36
CA PRO A 165 -3.48 -2.02 -11.36
C PRO A 165 -4.04 -2.34 -9.97
N PRO A 166 -3.18 -2.51 -8.94
CA PRO A 166 -3.64 -2.78 -7.59
C PRO A 166 -4.56 -1.65 -7.13
N THR A 167 -5.83 -1.98 -6.89
CA THR A 167 -6.84 -0.99 -6.53
C THR A 167 -6.59 -0.43 -5.13
N GLY A 168 -6.94 0.83 -4.91
CA GLY A 168 -6.73 1.54 -3.65
C GLY A 168 -7.34 0.86 -2.41
N ARG A 169 -8.31 -0.07 -2.56
CA ARG A 169 -8.85 -0.85 -1.44
C ARG A 169 -7.86 -1.88 -0.89
N LEU A 170 -7.09 -2.55 -1.73
CA LEU A 170 -6.03 -3.48 -1.30
C LEU A 170 -4.88 -2.70 -0.67
N LEU A 171 -4.41 -1.63 -1.32
CA LEU A 171 -3.40 -0.71 -0.79
C LEU A 171 -3.80 -0.09 0.57
N ASN A 172 -5.05 0.32 0.73
CA ASN A 172 -5.56 0.87 2.00
C ASN A 172 -5.71 -0.19 3.11
N SER A 173 -5.80 -1.48 2.76
CA SER A 173 -5.86 -2.58 3.72
C SER A 173 -4.46 -2.87 4.28
N PHE A 174 -3.42 -2.76 3.44
CA PHE A 174 -2.02 -2.86 3.84
C PHE A 174 -1.53 -1.62 4.60
N ALA A 175 -2.02 -0.42 4.27
CA ALA A 175 -1.76 0.80 5.05
C ALA A 175 -2.40 0.79 6.47
N ARG A 176 -3.19 -0.23 6.83
CA ARG A 176 -3.58 -0.47 8.23
C ARG A 176 -2.54 -1.28 9.01
N PHE A 177 -1.69 -2.00 8.30
CA PHE A 177 -0.49 -2.67 8.81
C PHE A 177 0.74 -1.75 8.68
N ASP A 178 0.53 -0.44 8.72
CA ASP A 178 1.62 0.52 8.80
C ASP A 178 2.30 0.41 10.18
N PRO A 179 3.61 0.16 10.25
CA PRO A 179 4.39 0.09 11.48
C PRO A 179 4.69 1.51 12.01
N PHE A 180 3.73 2.44 11.92
CA PHE A 180 3.95 3.77 12.49
C PHE A 180 4.12 3.64 14.01
N PRO A 181 5.14 4.26 14.60
CA PRO A 181 5.26 4.34 16.04
C PRO A 181 4.03 5.09 16.57
N ARG A 182 3.09 4.34 17.14
CA ARG A 182 1.95 4.92 17.85
C ARG A 182 2.51 5.52 19.13
N VAL A 183 2.71 6.84 19.12
CA VAL A 183 3.10 7.56 20.32
C VAL A 183 1.84 7.76 21.17
N ASP A 184 1.60 6.82 22.08
CA ASP A 184 0.51 6.94 23.04
C ASP A 184 0.85 8.04 24.06
N GLY A 185 0.35 9.24 23.78
CA GLY A 185 0.40 10.37 24.70
C GLY A 185 -0.70 10.29 25.77
N PRO A 186 -0.52 10.94 26.93
CA PRO A 186 -1.56 11.02 27.96
C PRO A 186 -2.86 11.60 27.39
N ARG A 187 -4.02 11.10 27.85
CA ARG A 187 -5.33 11.59 27.40
C ARG A 187 -5.51 13.06 27.77
N VAL A 188 -5.35 13.98 26.82
CA VAL A 188 -5.53 15.41 27.06
C VAL A 188 -6.97 15.82 26.82
N ARG A 189 -7.64 16.34 27.86
CA ARG A 189 -8.95 17.00 27.72
C ARG A 189 -8.78 18.35 27.04
N LEU A 190 -9.09 18.39 25.74
CA LEU A 190 -9.18 19.59 24.90
C LEU A 190 -10.56 19.66 24.25
N ALA A 191 -11.12 20.85 24.07
CA ALA A 191 -12.38 20.98 23.34
C ALA A 191 -12.23 20.57 21.86
N PRO A 192 -13.33 20.23 21.17
CA PRO A 192 -13.28 19.88 19.76
C PRO A 192 -12.62 20.97 18.88
N PRO A 193 -11.85 20.59 17.85
CA PRO A 193 -11.32 21.54 16.87
C PRO A 193 -12.44 22.28 16.13
N ARG A 194 -12.19 23.53 15.75
CA ARG A 194 -13.14 24.36 14.99
C ARG A 194 -12.77 24.32 13.51
N ALA A 195 -13.68 23.88 12.65
CA ALA A 195 -13.44 23.78 11.21
C ALA A 195 -13.10 25.13 10.53
N ALA A 196 -13.52 26.25 11.12
CA ALA A 196 -13.23 27.59 10.63
C ALA A 196 -11.73 27.91 10.49
N ILE A 197 -10.85 27.19 11.20
CA ILE A 197 -9.40 27.38 11.12
C ILE A 197 -8.84 27.14 9.71
N ALA A 198 -9.49 26.30 8.89
CA ALA A 198 -9.09 26.08 7.50
C ALA A 198 -9.29 27.33 6.62
N ARG A 199 -10.10 28.30 7.07
CA ARG A 199 -10.33 29.59 6.41
C ARG A 199 -9.53 30.72 7.05
N ASP A 200 -8.73 30.43 8.06
CA ASP A 200 -7.88 31.44 8.68
C ASP A 200 -6.88 32.01 7.67
N ARG A 201 -6.53 33.29 7.82
CA ARG A 201 -5.62 33.98 6.89
C ARG A 201 -4.23 33.36 6.93
N ASP A 202 -3.73 33.03 8.12
CA ASP A 202 -2.36 32.55 8.30
C ASP A 202 -2.22 31.11 7.82
N VAL A 203 -3.24 30.28 8.06
CA VAL A 203 -3.34 28.91 7.54
C VAL A 203 -3.37 28.89 6.01
N ARG A 204 -4.09 29.82 5.38
CA ARG A 204 -4.13 29.93 3.91
C ARG A 204 -2.83 30.49 3.35
N ALA A 205 -2.21 31.47 4.02
CA ALA A 205 -0.92 32.03 3.62
C ALA A 205 0.22 31.00 3.72
N ALA A 206 0.11 30.02 4.61
CA ALA A 206 1.10 28.96 4.77
C ALA A 206 1.07 27.92 3.64
N ALA A 207 -0.04 27.74 2.92
CA ALA A 207 -0.22 26.67 1.94
C ALA A 207 0.90 26.55 0.88
N PRO A 208 1.38 27.64 0.26
CA PRO A 208 2.47 27.58 -0.73
C PRO A 208 3.82 27.15 -0.15
N SER A 209 3.96 27.17 1.19
CA SER A 209 5.17 26.76 1.90
C SER A 209 5.14 25.27 2.27
N VAL A 210 4.03 24.57 2.03
CA VAL A 210 3.87 23.15 2.37
C VAL A 210 4.11 22.32 1.13
N VAL A 211 4.98 21.32 1.27
CA VAL A 211 5.45 20.50 0.15
C VAL A 211 5.19 19.03 0.42
N ARG A 212 5.01 18.27 -0.65
CA ARG A 212 4.93 16.80 -0.55
C ARG A 212 6.33 16.21 -0.71
N VAL A 213 6.70 15.27 0.15
CA VAL A 213 8.01 14.61 0.14
C VAL A 213 7.80 13.15 -0.25
N LEU A 214 8.44 12.71 -1.33
CA LEU A 214 8.37 11.35 -1.82
C LEU A 214 9.78 10.78 -1.98
N GLY A 215 9.93 9.50 -1.75
CA GLY A 215 11.16 8.77 -2.07
C GLY A 215 10.94 7.27 -1.87
N SER A 216 12.01 6.51 -1.99
CA SER A 216 11.97 5.05 -1.94
C SER A 216 12.94 4.55 -0.88
N ALA A 217 12.42 3.88 0.15
CA ALA A 217 13.24 3.23 1.17
C ALA A 217 13.03 1.73 1.09
N CYS A 218 14.12 0.95 1.04
CA CYS A 218 14.04 -0.51 0.85
C CYS A 218 13.12 -0.91 -0.33
N GLY A 219 13.10 -0.08 -1.38
CA GLY A 219 12.28 -0.19 -2.60
C GLY A 219 10.76 0.02 -2.41
N LEU A 220 10.31 0.51 -1.25
CA LEU A 220 8.92 0.92 -1.01
C LEU A 220 8.83 2.44 -1.19
N GLY A 221 7.80 2.89 -1.90
CA GLY A 221 7.49 4.31 -1.96
C GLY A 221 7.04 4.82 -0.59
N VAL A 222 7.75 5.82 -0.07
CA VAL A 222 7.40 6.53 1.16
C VAL A 222 6.88 7.90 0.77
N ALA A 223 5.80 8.31 1.41
CA ALA A 223 5.18 9.61 1.19
C ALA A 223 4.95 10.32 2.53
N GLY A 224 5.33 11.59 2.56
CA GLY A 224 5.10 12.47 3.68
C GLY A 224 4.87 13.90 3.22
N SER A 225 4.82 14.79 4.19
CA SER A 225 4.74 16.24 4.01
C SER A 225 6.03 16.89 4.51
N GLY A 226 6.26 18.12 4.11
CA GLY A 226 7.33 18.97 4.60
C GLY A 226 6.90 20.42 4.53
N TRP A 227 7.71 21.31 5.10
CA TRP A 227 7.51 22.75 4.98
C TRP A 227 8.82 23.48 4.74
N VAL A 228 8.76 24.58 4.00
CA VAL A 228 9.93 25.39 3.68
C VAL A 228 10.31 26.23 4.90
N ALA A 229 11.51 25.96 5.44
CA ALA A 229 12.03 26.65 6.62
C ALA A 229 12.98 27.80 6.28
N ALA A 230 13.62 27.73 5.12
CA ALA A 230 14.45 28.79 4.56
C ALA A 230 14.61 28.56 3.05
N ASP A 231 15.33 29.45 2.37
CA ASP A 231 15.63 29.30 0.94
C ASP A 231 16.29 27.95 0.63
N GLY A 232 15.64 27.15 -0.22
CA GLY A 232 16.06 25.80 -0.56
C GLY A 232 16.12 24.80 0.61
N LEU A 233 15.54 25.10 1.77
CA LEU A 233 15.53 24.20 2.94
C LEU A 233 14.12 23.78 3.33
N VAL A 234 13.90 22.47 3.42
CA VAL A 234 12.62 21.87 3.81
C VAL A 234 12.81 21.07 5.09
N VAL A 235 11.94 21.26 6.08
CA VAL A 235 11.87 20.43 7.27
C VAL A 235 10.80 19.36 7.08
N THR A 236 11.11 18.14 7.50
CA THR A 236 10.20 16.98 7.50
C THR A 236 10.53 16.04 8.66
N ASN A 237 9.82 14.93 8.78
CA ASN A 237 10.15 13.89 9.74
C ASN A 237 11.32 13.02 9.25
N ALA A 238 12.17 12.56 10.16
CA ALA A 238 13.31 11.71 9.80
C ALA A 238 12.87 10.35 9.23
N HIS A 239 11.78 9.77 9.71
CA HIS A 239 11.24 8.52 9.15
C HIS A 239 10.71 8.68 7.72
N VAL A 240 10.33 9.91 7.31
CA VAL A 240 9.85 10.19 5.95
C VAL A 240 10.95 10.03 4.92
N VAL A 241 12.22 10.16 5.32
CA VAL A 241 13.40 10.10 4.43
C VAL A 241 14.41 9.02 4.84
N ALA A 242 14.06 8.18 5.82
CA ALA A 242 14.95 7.17 6.36
C ALA A 242 15.32 6.13 5.28
N GLY A 243 16.62 6.01 4.98
CA GLY A 243 17.14 5.00 4.06
C GLY A 243 16.74 5.23 2.60
N GLN A 244 16.52 6.49 2.20
CA GLN A 244 16.20 6.90 0.83
C GLN A 244 17.40 7.54 0.15
N ASP A 245 17.61 7.18 -1.10
CA ASP A 245 18.66 7.76 -1.97
C ASP A 245 18.06 8.61 -3.11
N ASP A 246 16.74 8.60 -3.28
CA ASP A 246 16.00 9.20 -4.40
C ASP A 246 14.95 10.22 -3.95
N THR A 247 15.15 10.83 -2.76
CA THR A 247 14.19 11.78 -2.17
C THR A 247 13.90 12.94 -3.11
N ARG A 248 12.61 13.23 -3.32
CA ARG A 248 12.10 14.35 -4.11
C ARG A 248 11.03 15.14 -3.36
N VAL A 249 11.07 16.45 -3.56
CA VAL A 249 10.14 17.42 -2.99
C VAL A 249 9.25 18.00 -4.10
N PHE A 250 7.94 17.97 -3.88
CA PHE A 250 6.93 18.44 -4.81
C PHE A 250 6.24 19.67 -4.21
N PRO A 251 6.72 20.88 -4.54
CA PRO A 251 6.01 22.11 -4.22
C PRO A 251 4.76 22.26 -5.09
N GLU A 252 3.89 23.20 -4.71
CA GLU A 252 2.67 23.50 -5.45
C GLU A 252 2.96 23.80 -6.93
N GLY A 253 2.17 23.20 -7.83
CA GLY A 253 2.29 23.42 -9.29
C GLY A 253 3.48 22.72 -9.97
N VAL A 254 4.37 22.05 -9.24
CA VAL A 254 5.55 21.37 -9.82
C VAL A 254 5.35 19.86 -9.85
N SER A 255 5.11 19.31 -11.05
CA SER A 255 4.78 17.90 -11.24
C SER A 255 5.99 16.96 -11.28
N SER A 256 7.16 17.42 -11.71
CA SER A 256 8.38 16.60 -11.83
C SER A 256 9.08 16.34 -10.50
N GLY A 257 8.80 17.16 -9.49
CA GLY A 257 9.51 17.19 -8.22
C GLY A 257 10.95 17.69 -8.35
N LEU A 258 11.51 18.17 -7.25
CA LEU A 258 12.89 18.63 -7.13
C LEU A 258 13.69 17.61 -6.35
N ALA A 259 14.90 17.29 -6.79
CA ALA A 259 15.80 16.42 -6.05
C ALA A 259 16.15 17.05 -4.70
N ALA A 260 16.19 16.24 -3.65
CA ALA A 260 16.42 16.69 -2.30
C ALA A 260 17.43 15.78 -1.58
N THR A 261 18.31 16.39 -0.79
CA THR A 261 19.31 15.68 0.01
C THR A 261 19.17 16.05 1.48
N ALA A 262 19.21 15.06 2.37
CA ALA A 262 19.20 15.34 3.81
C ALA A 262 20.53 15.97 4.24
N VAL A 263 20.47 17.21 4.75
CA VAL A 263 21.64 17.95 5.27
C VAL A 263 21.69 17.95 6.79
N ALA A 264 20.58 17.64 7.46
CA ALA A 264 20.54 17.31 8.87
C ALA A 264 19.53 16.19 9.11
N TYR A 265 19.86 15.27 10.01
CA TYR A 265 19.05 14.10 10.30
C TYR A 265 19.16 13.73 11.78
N ASP A 266 18.07 13.91 12.52
CA ASP A 266 17.95 13.55 13.93
C ASP A 266 16.92 12.40 14.07
N PRO A 267 17.38 11.14 14.13
CA PRO A 267 16.48 10.00 14.30
C PRO A 267 15.82 9.97 15.68
N ARG A 268 16.47 10.57 16.69
CA ARG A 268 15.98 10.57 18.08
C ARG A 268 14.75 11.46 18.21
N ASN A 269 14.78 12.64 17.61
CA ASN A 269 13.65 13.58 17.61
C ASN A 269 12.74 13.43 16.39
N ASP A 270 13.08 12.52 15.47
CA ASP A 270 12.37 12.25 14.21
C ASP A 270 12.25 13.50 13.33
N VAL A 271 13.34 14.25 13.18
CA VAL A 271 13.41 15.47 12.36
C VAL A 271 14.50 15.33 11.31
N ALA A 272 14.21 15.74 10.08
CA ALA A 272 15.19 15.88 9.02
C ALA A 272 15.06 17.26 8.34
N VAL A 273 16.20 17.78 7.89
CA VAL A 273 16.27 18.99 7.06
C VAL A 273 16.82 18.58 5.71
N LEU A 274 16.07 18.89 4.66
CA LEU A 274 16.40 18.62 3.28
C LEU A 274 16.88 19.89 2.59
N ARG A 275 17.96 19.79 1.83
CA ARG A 275 18.37 20.79 0.85
C ARG A 275 17.76 20.46 -0.50
N VAL A 276 17.08 21.43 -1.09
CA VAL A 276 16.29 21.29 -2.32
C VAL A 276 16.70 22.41 -3.29
N PRO A 277 17.75 22.20 -4.10
CA PRO A 277 18.18 23.20 -5.08
C PRO A 277 17.05 23.57 -6.05
N GLY A 278 16.85 24.87 -6.28
CA GLY A 278 15.83 25.38 -7.19
C GLY A 278 14.41 25.47 -6.62
N LEU A 279 14.21 25.16 -5.34
CA LEU A 279 12.93 25.36 -4.67
C LEU A 279 12.62 26.84 -4.51
N ARG A 280 11.50 27.29 -5.08
CA ARG A 280 10.99 28.66 -4.94
C ARG A 280 9.65 28.63 -4.22
N ALA A 281 9.67 28.86 -2.91
CA ALA A 281 8.48 28.94 -2.09
C ALA A 281 8.77 29.80 -0.84
N PRO A 282 7.77 30.49 -0.27
CA PRO A 282 7.96 31.28 0.93
C PRO A 282 8.34 30.39 2.12
N ALA A 283 9.19 30.90 3.00
CA ALA A 283 9.58 30.19 4.23
C ALA A 283 8.61 30.51 5.37
N LEU A 284 8.26 29.49 6.16
CA LEU A 284 7.49 29.67 7.38
C LEU A 284 8.40 30.05 8.55
N GLN A 285 7.92 30.98 9.38
CA GLN A 285 8.59 31.31 10.64
C GLN A 285 8.16 30.32 11.72
N MET A 286 9.14 29.67 12.37
CA MET A 286 8.87 28.79 13.50
C MET A 286 8.66 29.59 14.79
N THR A 287 7.72 29.13 15.62
CA THR A 287 7.50 29.66 16.97
C THR A 287 7.46 28.51 17.97
N ASP A 288 8.04 28.73 19.15
CA ASP A 288 7.88 27.86 20.32
C ASP A 288 6.78 28.38 21.27
N ARG A 289 6.21 29.56 20.97
CA ARG A 289 5.18 30.22 21.76
C ARG A 289 3.80 29.86 21.24
N PHE A 290 3.05 29.10 22.03
CA PHE A 290 1.65 28.79 21.77
C PHE A 290 0.86 28.70 23.07
N ARG A 291 -0.44 28.98 22.98
CA ARG A 291 -1.37 28.81 24.11
C ARG A 291 -2.00 27.43 24.06
N ARG A 292 -1.95 26.69 25.18
CA ARG A 292 -2.72 25.45 25.32
C ARG A 292 -4.19 25.72 25.02
N GLY A 293 -4.79 24.92 24.16
CA GLY A 293 -6.17 25.05 23.70
C GLY A 293 -6.36 25.95 22.48
N ALA A 294 -5.29 26.53 21.92
CA ALA A 294 -5.35 27.28 20.67
C ALA A 294 -5.84 26.40 19.51
N SER A 295 -6.60 27.00 18.59
CA SER A 295 -6.92 26.37 17.30
C SER A 295 -5.67 26.32 16.44
N ALA A 296 -5.51 25.25 15.67
CA ALA A 296 -4.44 25.11 14.70
C ALA A 296 -4.92 24.36 13.45
N GLY A 297 -4.25 24.57 12.33
CA GLY A 297 -4.37 23.79 11.11
C GLY A 297 -3.23 22.79 11.00
N ILE A 298 -3.54 21.51 10.79
CA ILE A 298 -2.58 20.51 10.30
C ILE A 298 -2.60 20.58 8.78
N LEU A 299 -1.49 20.96 8.18
CA LEU A 299 -1.36 21.10 6.72
C LEU A 299 -0.51 19.95 6.18
N GLY A 300 -0.93 19.33 5.09
CA GLY A 300 -0.14 18.26 4.48
C GLY A 300 -0.85 17.52 3.35
N PHE A 301 -0.30 16.35 3.00
CA PHE A 301 -0.72 15.51 1.88
C PHE A 301 -1.11 14.10 2.36
N PRO A 302 -2.25 13.96 3.05
CA PRO A 302 -2.66 12.69 3.63
C PRO A 302 -2.80 11.61 2.55
N ARG A 303 -2.21 10.44 2.82
CA ARG A 303 -2.21 9.25 1.95
C ARG A 303 -1.71 9.54 0.54
N ASN A 304 -0.70 10.42 0.42
CA ASN A 304 -0.18 10.89 -0.87
C ASN A 304 -1.26 11.57 -1.75
N GLY A 305 -2.33 12.05 -1.13
CA GLY A 305 -3.44 12.73 -1.80
C GLY A 305 -3.14 14.20 -2.12
N PRO A 306 -4.19 14.96 -2.48
CA PRO A 306 -4.07 16.42 -2.62
C PRO A 306 -3.77 17.08 -1.28
N TYR A 307 -3.35 18.35 -1.34
CA TYR A 307 -3.21 19.20 -0.17
C TYR A 307 -4.52 19.23 0.64
N ASP A 308 -4.42 19.01 1.95
CA ASP A 308 -5.55 18.94 2.89
C ASP A 308 -5.21 19.73 4.16
N VAL A 309 -6.20 20.43 4.69
CA VAL A 309 -6.11 21.16 5.96
C VAL A 309 -7.07 20.53 6.95
N ARG A 310 -6.55 20.09 8.11
CA ARG A 310 -7.37 19.54 9.19
C ARG A 310 -7.32 20.43 10.41
N ALA A 311 -8.51 20.71 10.95
CA ALA A 311 -8.62 21.41 12.21
C ALA A 311 -8.04 20.57 13.36
N ALA A 312 -7.22 21.24 14.17
CA ALA A 312 -6.64 20.71 15.39
C ALA A 312 -6.80 21.71 16.53
N ARG A 313 -6.57 21.21 17.75
CA ARG A 313 -6.43 22.02 18.94
C ARG A 313 -5.14 21.63 19.65
N VAL A 314 -4.31 22.62 19.93
CA VAL A 314 -3.00 22.44 20.56
C VAL A 314 -3.17 22.12 22.04
N GLY A 315 -2.43 21.12 22.53
CA GLY A 315 -2.39 20.70 23.92
C GLY A 315 -1.21 21.30 24.68
N GLY A 316 -0.77 20.60 25.72
CA GLY A 316 0.47 20.93 26.42
C GLY A 316 1.65 20.14 25.86
N THR A 317 2.86 20.65 26.12
CA THR A 317 4.10 19.90 25.89
C THR A 317 4.27 18.87 27.00
N THR A 318 4.49 17.62 26.64
CA THR A 318 4.78 16.53 27.59
C THR A 318 5.97 15.74 27.12
N THR A 319 6.71 15.15 28.05
CA THR A 319 7.73 14.16 27.72
C THR A 319 7.09 12.78 27.68
N VAL A 320 7.33 12.03 26.60
CA VAL A 320 6.87 10.65 26.44
C VAL A 320 8.05 9.73 26.18
N LEU A 321 7.87 8.45 26.53
CA LEU A 321 8.72 7.37 26.06
C LEU A 321 8.17 6.87 24.73
N SER A 322 9.01 6.87 23.71
CA SER A 322 8.66 6.51 22.33
C SER A 322 9.81 5.72 21.71
N GLN A 323 9.64 5.35 20.44
CA GLN A 323 10.71 4.91 19.56
C GLN A 323 11.33 6.10 18.78
N ASP A 324 12.53 5.87 18.26
CA ASP A 324 13.23 6.71 17.28
C ASP A 324 12.64 6.52 15.86
N ALA A 325 13.18 7.25 14.88
CA ALA A 325 12.73 7.20 13.48
C ALA A 325 12.88 5.82 12.79
N TYR A 326 13.62 4.89 13.40
CA TYR A 326 13.82 3.51 12.93
C TYR A 326 13.07 2.47 13.77
N GLY A 327 12.23 2.89 14.72
CA GLY A 327 11.48 1.99 15.60
C GLY A 327 12.29 1.48 16.80
N ARG A 328 13.50 2.01 17.07
CA ARG A 328 14.34 1.63 18.21
C ARG A 328 13.99 2.45 19.43
N GLY A 329 13.99 1.85 20.62
CA GLY A 329 13.62 2.54 21.84
C GLY A 329 14.13 1.85 23.10
N PRO A 330 13.83 2.40 24.29
CA PRO A 330 13.03 3.61 24.50
C PRO A 330 13.81 4.92 24.35
N VAL A 331 13.18 5.94 23.77
CA VAL A 331 13.70 7.30 23.63
C VAL A 331 12.76 8.29 24.33
N ARG A 332 13.32 9.15 25.19
CA ARG A 332 12.60 10.28 25.78
C ARG A 332 12.50 11.42 24.76
N ARG A 333 11.27 11.83 24.45
CA ARG A 333 10.97 12.92 23.50
C ARG A 333 9.96 13.88 24.09
N ARG A 334 10.18 15.18 23.88
CA ARG A 334 9.19 16.22 24.16
C ARG A 334 8.26 16.33 22.96
N ILE A 335 6.97 16.15 23.19
CA ILE A 335 5.94 16.26 22.16
C ILE A 335 4.88 17.27 22.59
N VAL A 336 4.30 17.96 21.61
CA VAL A 336 3.09 18.76 21.83
C VAL A 336 1.89 17.85 21.55
N ALA A 337 1.08 17.59 22.57
CA ALA A 337 -0.15 16.83 22.37
C ALA A 337 -1.13 17.66 21.53
N LEU A 338 -1.92 17.01 20.68
CA LEU A 338 -2.94 17.68 19.88
C LEU A 338 -4.23 16.88 19.86
N ARG A 339 -5.36 17.56 19.77
CA ARG A 339 -6.65 16.95 19.44
C ARG A 339 -6.98 17.31 18.00
N GLY A 340 -7.07 16.32 17.13
CA GLY A 340 -7.30 16.51 15.70
C GLY A 340 -7.23 15.17 14.97
N THR A 341 -7.48 15.17 13.66
CA THR A 341 -7.31 13.97 12.83
C THR A 341 -5.99 14.07 12.07
N VAL A 342 -4.99 13.31 12.51
CA VAL A 342 -3.73 13.10 11.77
C VAL A 342 -3.85 11.80 10.99
N ARG A 343 -3.44 11.80 9.72
CA ARG A 343 -3.46 10.61 8.85
C ARG A 343 -2.05 10.34 8.33
N PRO A 344 -1.74 9.10 7.92
CA PRO A 344 -0.54 8.81 7.15
C PRO A 344 -0.37 9.81 6.01
N GLY A 345 0.85 10.27 5.74
CA GLY A 345 1.15 11.33 4.78
C GLY A 345 1.13 12.76 5.36
N ASN A 346 0.49 13.02 6.50
CA ASN A 346 0.59 14.32 7.19
C ASN A 346 1.94 14.48 7.93
N SER A 347 2.66 13.39 8.20
CA SER A 347 3.96 13.42 8.89
C SER A 347 4.93 14.34 8.17
N GLY A 348 5.57 15.23 8.93
CA GLY A 348 6.50 16.25 8.44
C GLY A 348 5.85 17.56 8.03
N GLY A 349 4.52 17.62 7.91
CA GLY A 349 3.78 18.85 7.63
C GLY A 349 3.75 19.80 8.83
N PRO A 350 3.53 21.11 8.60
CA PRO A 350 3.49 22.09 9.68
C PRO A 350 2.14 22.07 10.41
N LEU A 351 2.19 22.52 11.66
CA LEU A 351 1.03 22.89 12.46
C LEU A 351 1.03 24.42 12.56
N VAL A 352 -0.01 25.06 12.02
CA VAL A 352 -0.14 26.53 11.93
C VAL A 352 -1.25 27.04 12.84
#